data_AF-A0A183HET4-F1
#
_entry.id   AF-A0A183HET4-F1
#
_cell.length_a   1.000
_cell.length_b   1.000
_cell.length_c   1.000
_cell.angle_alpha   90.00
_cell.angle_beta   90.00
_cell.angle_gamma   90.00
#
_symmetry.space_group_name_H-M   'P 1'
#
loop_
_entity.id
_entity.type
_entity.pdbx_description
1 polymer ?
#
loop_
_entity_poly.entity_id
_entity_poly.type
_entity_poly.pdbx_seq_one_letter_code
_entity_poly.pdbx_strand_id
1 'polypeptide(L)'
;IIVKLLGRRYHLFFGIIIISVYQYLLSERNLQNWLLSDSVDRNTFIAMNREGIFSLLGYLSLYYFASAISSFMYSTGIRLKSWFYRTFQLLIIAALLFFAQKLAEILTGPPSRRIANLSYILEMLVFDTVYMAGFLLIQLASIFGWAAQMPQFSIDEGPFERLKPCMLDSVNRYGMSFFLLTNILTGVINLTITTSSVTDVYHSTAIITVYIFISCILIHVYTRLKQIS
;
A
#
# COMPACT_ATOMS: atom_id res chain seq x y z
N ILE A 1 -4.68 20.34 -2.38
CA ILE A 1 -5.90 21.19 -2.32
C ILE A 1 -6.77 20.77 -1.13
N ILE A 2 -7.22 19.51 -1.07
CA ILE A 2 -8.06 18.97 0.01
C ILE A 2 -7.46 19.15 1.42
N VAL A 3 -6.19 18.79 1.63
CA VAL A 3 -5.51 18.95 2.94
C VAL A 3 -5.36 20.42 3.37
N LYS A 4 -5.22 21.34 2.40
CA LYS A 4 -5.15 22.78 2.69
C LYS A 4 -6.53 23.35 3.05
N LEU A 5 -7.61 22.72 2.56
CA LEU A 5 -8.99 23.18 2.78
C LEU A 5 -9.57 22.72 4.13
N LEU A 6 -9.28 21.48 4.54
CA LEU A 6 -9.96 20.83 5.68
C LEU A 6 -9.08 20.67 6.94
N GLY A 7 -7.77 20.89 6.82
CA GLY A 7 -6.81 20.80 7.94
C GLY A 7 -6.49 19.37 8.39
N ARG A 8 -5.21 19.10 8.72
CA ARG A 8 -4.72 17.75 9.11
C ARG A 8 -5.37 17.17 10.38
N ARG A 9 -5.99 18.01 11.22
CA ARG A 9 -6.51 17.61 12.54
C ARG A 9 -7.72 16.66 12.44
N TYR A 10 -8.47 16.72 11.34
CA TYR A 10 -9.74 15.99 11.19
C TYR A 10 -9.68 14.85 10.16
N HIS A 11 -8.49 14.50 9.67
CA HIS A 11 -8.34 13.46 8.63
C HIS A 11 -8.95 12.12 9.06
N LEU A 12 -8.72 11.67 10.29
CA LEU A 12 -9.31 10.43 10.80
C LEU A 12 -10.84 10.47 10.75
N PHE A 13 -11.43 11.58 11.19
CA PHE A 13 -12.88 11.77 11.20
C PHE A 13 -13.47 11.78 9.79
N PHE A 14 -12.83 12.46 8.83
CA PHE A 14 -13.26 12.44 7.44
C PHE A 14 -13.16 11.05 6.81
N GLY A 15 -12.08 10.31 7.08
CA GLY A 15 -11.96 8.92 6.65
C GLY A 15 -13.15 8.10 7.14
N ILE A 16 -13.46 8.14 8.44
CA ILE A 16 -14.58 7.41 9.04
C ILE A 16 -15.91 7.78 8.39
N ILE A 17 -16.21 9.07 8.22
CA ILE A 17 -17.47 9.49 7.61
C ILE A 17 -17.57 9.00 6.18
N ILE A 18 -16.53 9.20 5.37
CA ILE A 18 -16.55 8.85 3.95
C ILE A 18 -16.74 7.34 3.79
N ILE A 19 -15.99 6.51 4.50
CA ILE A 19 -16.13 5.06 4.38
C ILE A 19 -17.47 4.57 4.95
N SER A 20 -18.00 5.18 6.00
CA SER A 20 -19.29 4.77 6.56
C SER A 20 -20.44 5.09 5.60
N VAL A 21 -20.45 6.30 5.03
CA VAL A 21 -21.44 6.69 4.01
C VAL A 21 -21.29 5.82 2.77
N TYR A 22 -20.07 5.60 2.30
CA TYR A 22 -19.83 4.78 1.11
C TYR A 22 -20.25 3.32 1.33
N GLN A 23 -19.89 2.73 2.46
CA GLN A 23 -20.29 1.36 2.81
C GLN A 23 -21.81 1.25 2.96
N TYR A 24 -22.48 2.25 3.53
CA TYR A 24 -23.94 2.31 3.57
C TYR A 24 -24.54 2.31 2.16
N LEU A 25 -23.99 3.07 1.21
CA LEU A 25 -24.45 3.05 -0.18
C LEU A 25 -24.23 1.69 -0.84
N LEU A 26 -23.07 1.05 -0.60
CA LEU A 26 -22.76 -0.29 -1.13
C LEU A 26 -23.78 -1.32 -0.66
N SER A 27 -24.11 -1.33 0.63
CA SER A 27 -24.99 -2.32 1.26
C SER A 27 -26.48 -1.99 1.09
N GLU A 28 -26.94 -0.83 1.56
CA GLU A 28 -28.38 -0.52 1.69
C GLU A 28 -28.98 0.06 0.41
N ARG A 29 -28.17 0.65 -0.47
CA ARG A 29 -28.64 1.25 -1.74
C ARG A 29 -28.37 0.38 -2.96
N ASN A 30 -28.04 -0.90 -2.78
CA ASN A 30 -27.72 -1.84 -3.87
C ASN A 30 -26.60 -1.36 -4.81
N LEU A 31 -25.75 -0.41 -4.39
CA LEU A 31 -24.68 0.11 -5.23
C LEU A 31 -23.67 -0.99 -5.56
N GLN A 32 -23.36 -1.88 -4.60
CA GLN A 32 -22.45 -3.01 -4.84
C GLN A 32 -22.92 -3.92 -5.98
N ASN A 33 -24.21 -4.25 -6.01
CA ASN A 33 -24.79 -5.10 -7.05
C ASN A 33 -24.72 -4.42 -8.42
N TRP A 34 -25.01 -3.12 -8.48
CA TRP A 34 -24.89 -2.37 -9.73
C TRP A 34 -23.44 -2.22 -10.20
N LEU A 35 -22.46 -2.08 -9.28
CA LEU A 35 -21.05 -1.98 -9.64
C LEU A 35 -20.48 -3.31 -10.16
N LEU A 36 -20.90 -4.44 -9.61
CA LEU A 36 -20.37 -5.76 -9.95
C LEU A 36 -21.18 -6.51 -11.01
N SER A 37 -22.37 -6.04 -11.38
CA SER A 37 -23.25 -6.71 -12.34
C SER A 37 -22.70 -6.68 -13.77
N ASP A 38 -22.55 -7.84 -14.39
CA ASP A 38 -22.13 -7.97 -15.79
C ASP A 38 -23.23 -7.60 -16.80
N SER A 39 -24.48 -7.50 -16.36
CA SER A 39 -25.66 -7.24 -17.20
C SER A 39 -26.01 -5.76 -17.36
N VAL A 40 -25.18 -4.85 -16.87
CA VAL A 40 -25.44 -3.40 -17.01
C VAL A 40 -24.96 -2.92 -18.37
N ASP A 41 -25.87 -2.26 -19.10
CA ASP A 41 -25.56 -1.64 -20.38
C ASP A 41 -24.48 -0.57 -20.24
N ARG A 42 -23.37 -0.77 -20.94
CA ARG A 42 -22.19 0.11 -20.93
C ARG A 42 -22.32 1.25 -21.94
N ASN A 43 -23.50 1.86 -22.03
CA ASN A 43 -23.84 2.86 -23.05
C ASN A 43 -23.44 4.29 -22.65
N THR A 44 -23.19 4.54 -21.36
CA THR A 44 -22.80 5.88 -20.86
C THR A 44 -21.37 5.86 -20.31
N PHE A 45 -20.71 7.02 -20.34
CA PHE A 45 -19.37 7.17 -19.76
C PHE A 45 -19.29 6.73 -18.30
N ILE A 46 -20.33 7.04 -17.51
CA ILE A 46 -20.42 6.63 -16.10
C ILE A 46 -20.57 5.11 -15.99
N ALA A 47 -21.45 4.48 -16.79
CA ALA A 47 -21.64 3.03 -16.75
C ALA A 47 -20.37 2.27 -17.16
N MET A 48 -19.64 2.76 -18.16
CA MET A 48 -18.35 2.18 -18.59
C MET A 48 -17.27 2.25 -17.51
N ASN A 49 -17.25 3.31 -16.71
CA ASN A 49 -16.19 3.58 -15.72
C ASN A 49 -16.68 3.46 -14.27
N ARG A 50 -17.84 2.84 -14.04
CA ARG A 50 -18.54 2.85 -12.75
C ARG A 50 -17.67 2.36 -11.59
N GLU A 51 -16.96 1.26 -11.77
CA GLU A 51 -16.12 0.68 -10.72
C GLU A 51 -15.00 1.66 -10.34
N GLY A 52 -14.34 2.25 -11.34
CA GLY A 52 -13.29 3.25 -11.12
C GLY A 52 -13.80 4.53 -10.46
N ILE A 53 -14.93 5.08 -10.92
CA ILE A 53 -15.47 6.36 -10.41
C ILE A 53 -15.94 6.22 -8.96
N PHE A 54 -16.73 5.18 -8.64
CA PHE A 54 -17.32 5.05 -7.31
C PHE A 54 -16.32 4.55 -6.26
N SER A 55 -15.34 3.70 -6.65
CA SER A 55 -14.26 3.28 -5.74
C SER A 55 -13.36 4.44 -5.29
N LEU A 56 -13.37 5.59 -5.98
CA LEU A 56 -12.67 6.80 -5.52
C LEU A 56 -13.07 7.22 -4.11
N LEU A 57 -14.31 6.97 -3.68
CA LEU A 57 -14.75 7.27 -2.31
C LEU A 57 -14.03 6.40 -1.28
N GLY A 58 -13.90 5.10 -1.56
CA GLY A 58 -13.10 4.18 -0.76
C GLY A 58 -11.63 4.60 -0.69
N TYR A 59 -11.00 4.86 -1.85
CA TYR A 59 -9.61 5.31 -1.91
C TYR A 59 -9.37 6.68 -1.26
N LEU A 60 -10.34 7.59 -1.33
CA LEU A 60 -10.28 8.88 -0.64
C LEU A 60 -10.27 8.66 0.88
N SER A 61 -11.07 7.72 1.39
CA SER A 61 -11.01 7.33 2.79
C SER A 61 -9.66 6.72 3.16
N LEU A 62 -9.11 5.83 2.33
CA LEU A 62 -7.79 5.23 2.55
C LEU A 62 -6.72 6.32 2.67
N TYR A 63 -6.74 7.32 1.78
CA TYR A 63 -5.83 8.45 1.82
C TYR A 63 -5.88 9.19 3.16
N TYR A 64 -7.08 9.49 3.66
CA TYR A 64 -7.23 10.19 4.94
C TYR A 64 -6.71 9.38 6.12
N PHE A 65 -6.99 8.07 6.15
CA PHE A 65 -6.47 7.17 7.17
C PHE A 65 -4.94 7.07 7.12
N ALA A 66 -4.37 6.84 5.94
CA ALA A 66 -2.92 6.81 5.73
C ALA A 66 -2.26 8.13 6.16
N SER A 67 -2.89 9.26 5.84
CA SER A 67 -2.42 10.58 6.26
C SER A 67 -2.47 10.77 7.79
N ALA A 68 -3.47 10.22 8.48
CA ALA A 68 -3.55 10.25 9.94
C ALA A 68 -2.41 9.42 10.58
N ILE A 69 -2.16 8.21 10.08
CA ILE A 69 -1.06 7.35 10.54
C ILE A 69 0.30 8.01 10.27
N SER A 70 0.49 8.59 9.09
CA SER A 70 1.72 9.33 8.74
C SER A 70 1.94 10.55 9.64
N SER A 71 0.87 11.29 9.97
CA SER A 71 0.94 12.44 10.88
C SER A 71 1.32 12.03 12.30
N PHE A 72 0.78 10.89 12.77
CA PHE A 72 1.17 10.28 14.04
C PHE A 72 2.68 9.93 14.07
N MET A 73 3.20 9.39 12.96
CA MET A 73 4.62 9.07 12.81
C MET A 73 5.53 10.31 12.82
N TYR A 74 5.20 11.31 12.01
CA TYR A 74 6.01 12.52 11.83
C TYR A 74 6.26 13.30 13.14
N SER A 75 5.33 13.22 14.09
CA SER A 75 5.38 13.97 15.37
C SER A 75 6.59 13.67 16.28
N THR A 76 7.41 12.65 15.98
CA THR A 76 8.42 12.13 16.92
C THR A 76 9.83 12.67 16.76
N GLY A 77 10.15 13.32 15.64
CA GLY A 77 11.53 13.71 15.32
C GLY A 77 12.49 12.51 15.25
N ILE A 78 13.80 12.77 15.23
CA ILE A 78 14.84 11.73 15.13
C ILE A 78 15.33 11.38 16.53
N ARG A 79 14.63 10.47 17.22
CA ARG A 79 15.00 9.98 18.57
C ARG A 79 14.81 8.47 18.66
N LEU A 80 15.89 7.72 18.90
CA LEU A 80 15.90 6.26 18.91
C LEU A 80 14.84 5.64 19.85
N LYS A 81 14.76 6.15 21.09
CA LYS A 81 13.75 5.72 22.08
C LYS A 81 12.33 5.93 21.57
N SER A 82 12.08 7.06 20.92
CA SER A 82 10.77 7.38 20.35
C SER A 82 10.42 6.47 19.18
N TRP A 83 11.39 6.14 18.31
CA TRP A 83 11.19 5.22 17.18
C TRP A 83 10.89 3.80 17.63
N PHE A 84 11.59 3.31 18.67
CA PHE A 84 11.30 2.02 19.27
C PHE A 84 9.86 1.96 19.82
N TYR A 85 9.46 2.98 20.60
CA TYR A 85 8.09 3.06 21.12
C TYR A 85 7.05 3.17 20.01
N ARG A 86 7.30 3.98 18.96
CA ARG A 86 6.41 4.10 17.80
C ARG A 86 6.24 2.80 17.06
N THR A 87 7.30 2.02 16.90
CA THR A 87 7.24 0.70 16.26
C THR A 87 6.23 -0.19 16.98
N PHE A 88 6.32 -0.29 18.30
CA PHE A 88 5.38 -1.09 19.09
C PHE A 88 3.95 -0.53 19.03
N GLN A 89 3.79 0.79 19.08
CA GLN A 89 2.46 1.41 18.89
C GLN A 89 1.85 1.12 17.52
N LEU A 90 2.64 1.17 16.45
CA LEU A 90 2.17 0.81 15.11
C LEU A 90 1.76 -0.67 15.05
N LEU A 91 2.49 -1.58 15.69
CA LEU A 91 2.12 -3.00 15.74
C LEU A 91 0.81 -3.21 16.52
N ILE A 92 0.60 -2.49 17.63
CA ILE A 92 -0.69 -2.49 18.35
C ILE A 92 -1.80 -1.96 17.45
N ILE A 93 -1.59 -0.83 16.77
CA ILE A 93 -2.57 -0.25 15.84
C ILE A 93 -2.89 -1.24 14.72
N ALA A 94 -1.88 -1.89 14.14
CA ALA A 94 -2.07 -2.91 13.10
C ALA A 94 -2.88 -4.10 13.62
N ALA A 95 -2.63 -4.57 14.85
CA ALA A 95 -3.41 -5.65 15.45
C ALA A 95 -4.88 -5.24 15.66
N LEU A 96 -5.13 -4.02 16.16
CA LEU A 96 -6.49 -3.50 16.31
C LEU A 96 -7.21 -3.35 14.96
N LEU A 97 -6.51 -2.82 13.95
CA LEU A 97 -7.02 -2.71 12.59
C LEU A 97 -7.30 -4.09 11.98
N PHE A 98 -6.50 -5.10 12.29
CA PHE A 98 -6.72 -6.48 11.83
C PHE A 98 -8.01 -7.08 12.41
N PHE A 99 -8.25 -6.91 13.71
CA PHE A 99 -9.52 -7.33 14.31
C PHE A 99 -10.71 -6.56 13.73
N ALA A 100 -10.56 -5.24 13.52
CA ALA A 100 -11.58 -4.43 12.87
C ALA A 100 -11.84 -4.87 11.42
N GLN A 101 -10.78 -5.22 10.67
CA GLN A 101 -10.86 -5.76 9.31
C GLN A 101 -11.65 -7.07 9.31
N LYS A 102 -11.34 -8.00 10.21
CA LYS A 102 -12.05 -9.29 10.29
C LYS A 102 -13.51 -9.12 10.69
N LEU A 103 -13.81 -8.18 11.58
CA LEU A 103 -15.20 -7.82 11.88
C LEU A 103 -15.92 -7.23 10.66
N ALA A 104 -15.28 -6.32 9.94
CA ALA A 104 -15.84 -5.75 8.71
C ALA A 104 -16.07 -6.81 7.62
N GLU A 105 -15.20 -7.81 7.53
CA GLU A 105 -15.34 -8.94 6.60
C GLU A 105 -16.60 -9.76 6.88
N ILE A 106 -16.88 -10.02 8.17
CA ILE A 106 -18.12 -10.70 8.59
C ILE A 106 -19.36 -9.86 8.28
N LEU A 107 -19.29 -8.54 8.48
CA LEU A 107 -20.46 -7.65 8.35
C LEU A 107 -20.74 -7.22 6.91
N THR A 108 -19.72 -7.00 6.10
CA THR A 108 -19.82 -6.37 4.77
C THR A 108 -19.36 -7.25 3.62
N GLY A 109 -18.81 -8.42 3.93
CA GLY A 109 -18.27 -9.36 2.95
C GLY A 109 -16.76 -9.19 2.70
N PRO A 110 -16.21 -9.99 1.77
CA PRO A 110 -14.78 -10.08 1.54
C PRO A 110 -14.18 -8.76 1.03
N PRO A 111 -12.90 -8.48 1.30
CA PRO A 111 -12.18 -7.37 0.70
C PRO A 111 -12.27 -7.38 -0.83
N SER A 112 -12.71 -6.27 -1.43
CA SER A 112 -12.78 -6.13 -2.88
C SER A 112 -12.19 -4.82 -3.36
N ARG A 113 -11.06 -4.92 -4.07
CA ARG A 113 -10.38 -3.77 -4.71
C ARG A 113 -11.24 -3.09 -5.78
N ARG A 114 -12.14 -3.83 -6.45
CA ARG A 114 -12.99 -3.31 -7.54
C ARG A 114 -13.96 -2.23 -7.04
N ILE A 115 -14.50 -2.43 -5.85
CA ILE A 115 -15.44 -1.51 -5.21
C ILE A 115 -14.80 -0.72 -4.06
N ALA A 116 -13.60 -1.08 -3.61
CA ALA A 116 -12.91 -0.46 -2.47
C ALA A 116 -13.79 -0.38 -1.21
N ASN A 117 -14.41 -1.52 -0.82
CA ASN A 117 -15.28 -1.63 0.36
C ASN A 117 -14.52 -1.50 1.69
N LEU A 118 -15.24 -1.36 2.81
CA LEU A 118 -14.66 -1.17 4.13
C LEU A 118 -13.62 -2.26 4.48
N SER A 119 -13.93 -3.53 4.25
CA SER A 119 -13.01 -4.66 4.49
C SER A 119 -11.68 -4.48 3.76
N TYR A 120 -11.71 -4.04 2.50
CA TYR A 120 -10.51 -3.76 1.71
C TYR A 120 -9.72 -2.56 2.22
N ILE A 121 -10.39 -1.46 2.60
CA ILE A 121 -9.70 -0.30 3.15
C ILE A 121 -8.98 -0.66 4.45
N LEU A 122 -9.63 -1.42 5.34
CA LEU A 122 -9.00 -1.86 6.58
C LEU A 122 -7.85 -2.84 6.34
N GLU A 123 -7.98 -3.77 5.39
CA GLU A 123 -6.89 -4.68 5.02
C GLU A 123 -5.66 -3.92 4.51
N MET A 124 -5.86 -2.94 3.61
CA MET A 124 -4.76 -2.10 3.12
C MET A 124 -4.11 -1.29 4.26
N LEU A 125 -4.90 -0.77 5.21
CA LEU A 125 -4.36 -0.08 6.37
C LEU A 125 -3.55 -0.99 7.28
N VAL A 126 -3.97 -2.24 7.49
CA VAL A 126 -3.16 -3.23 8.22
C VAL A 126 -1.83 -3.43 7.53
N PHE A 127 -1.85 -3.71 6.22
CA PHE A 127 -0.65 -3.94 5.42
C PHE A 127 0.33 -2.77 5.50
N ASP A 128 -0.15 -1.55 5.22
CA ASP A 128 0.69 -0.35 5.22
C ASP A 128 1.22 0.00 6.61
N THR A 129 0.45 -0.25 7.68
CA THR A 129 0.89 0.00 9.06
C THR A 129 1.98 -0.97 9.48
N VAL A 130 1.84 -2.26 9.13
CA VAL A 130 2.87 -3.28 9.37
C VAL A 130 4.13 -2.94 8.58
N TYR A 131 3.98 -2.55 7.32
CA TYR A 131 5.11 -2.18 6.47
C TYR A 131 5.86 -0.96 7.01
N MET A 132 5.13 0.06 7.48
CA MET A 132 5.71 1.22 8.14
C MET A 132 6.49 0.84 9.41
N ALA A 133 5.94 -0.07 10.24
CA ALA A 133 6.65 -0.58 11.41
C ALA A 133 7.91 -1.36 11.01
N GLY A 134 7.85 -2.15 9.94
CA GLY A 134 8.99 -2.85 9.36
C GLY A 134 10.11 -1.90 8.92
N PHE A 135 9.77 -0.80 8.24
CA PHE A 135 10.76 0.21 7.88
C PHE A 135 11.43 0.87 9.08
N LEU A 136 10.68 1.16 10.14
CA LEU A 136 11.28 1.68 11.38
C LEU A 136 12.22 0.66 12.04
N LEU A 137 11.86 -0.63 12.03
CA LEU A 137 12.73 -1.70 12.53
C LEU A 137 14.01 -1.78 11.74
N ILE A 138 13.95 -1.72 10.40
CA ILE A 138 15.13 -1.71 9.54
C ILE A 138 16.01 -0.50 9.84
N GLN A 139 15.43 0.70 10.01
CA GLN A 139 16.16 1.90 10.40
C GLN A 139 16.82 1.77 11.78
N LEU A 140 16.11 1.24 12.77
CA LEU A 140 16.65 0.98 14.11
C LEU A 140 17.82 -0.02 14.05
N ALA A 141 17.63 -1.16 13.39
CA ALA A 141 18.66 -2.18 13.22
C ALA A 141 19.92 -1.62 12.55
N SER A 142 19.73 -0.73 11.59
CA SER A 142 20.84 -0.09 10.88
C SER A 142 21.63 0.89 11.74
N ILE A 143 20.95 1.68 12.59
CA ILE A 143 21.63 2.54 13.57
C ILE A 143 22.42 1.69 14.57
N PHE A 144 21.84 0.59 15.07
CA PHE A 144 22.54 -0.31 15.99
C PHE A 144 23.74 -0.98 15.32
N GLY A 145 23.59 -1.47 14.08
CA GLY A 145 24.67 -2.09 13.32
C GLY A 145 25.81 -1.12 12.98
N TRP A 146 25.49 0.16 12.74
CA TRP A 146 26.47 1.23 12.60
C TRP A 146 27.16 1.54 13.93
N ALA A 147 26.41 1.70 15.04
CA ALA A 147 26.98 1.96 16.36
C ALA A 147 27.89 0.83 16.86
N ALA A 148 27.59 -0.44 16.49
CA ALA A 148 28.41 -1.60 16.83
C ALA A 148 29.78 -1.63 16.12
N GLN A 149 30.01 -0.79 15.10
CA GLN A 149 31.29 -0.68 14.40
C GLN A 149 32.30 0.25 15.10
N MET A 150 31.99 0.77 16.30
CA MET A 150 32.96 1.49 17.16
C MET A 150 34.22 0.61 17.37
N PRO A 151 35.46 1.10 17.09
CA PRO A 151 35.86 2.48 16.82
C PRO A 151 36.20 2.80 15.34
N GLN A 152 35.94 1.90 14.38
CA GLN A 152 36.39 2.02 12.99
C GLN A 152 35.50 2.95 12.12
N PHE A 153 35.13 4.12 12.62
CA PHE A 153 34.30 5.06 11.84
C PHE A 153 35.13 5.83 10.80
N SER A 154 34.68 5.78 9.54
CA SER A 154 34.95 6.85 8.59
C SER A 154 33.92 7.97 8.82
N ILE A 155 34.37 9.24 8.81
CA ILE A 155 33.50 10.41 9.03
C ILE A 155 32.41 10.51 7.95
N ASP A 156 32.66 9.91 6.79
CA ASP A 156 31.77 9.93 5.63
C ASP A 156 30.66 8.85 5.68
N GLU A 157 30.75 7.84 6.57
CA GLU A 157 29.75 6.77 6.67
C GLU A 157 28.65 7.10 7.68
N GLY A 158 27.49 7.54 7.18
CA GLY A 158 26.27 7.68 7.96
C GLY A 158 25.54 6.35 8.21
N PRO A 159 24.75 6.23 9.30
CA PRO A 159 24.00 5.01 9.63
C PRO A 159 22.92 4.64 8.59
N PHE A 160 22.55 5.59 7.72
CA PHE A 160 21.52 5.42 6.70
C PHE A 160 22.07 5.34 5.27
N GLU A 161 23.37 5.57 5.06
CA GLU A 161 23.98 5.51 3.71
C GLU A 161 23.79 4.12 3.08
N ARG A 162 24.01 3.06 3.87
CA ARG A 162 23.81 1.67 3.44
C ARG A 162 22.33 1.30 3.22
N LEU A 163 21.40 2.11 3.70
CA LEU A 163 19.96 1.87 3.54
C LEU A 163 19.40 2.43 2.24
N LYS A 164 20.15 3.19 1.43
CA LYS A 164 19.72 3.57 0.09
C LYS A 164 19.59 2.28 -0.73
N PRO A 165 18.37 1.70 -0.89
CA PRO A 165 18.24 0.40 -1.50
C PRO A 165 18.51 0.61 -2.98
N CYS A 166 19.60 0.04 -3.51
CA CYS A 166 19.99 0.21 -4.91
C CYS A 166 18.86 -0.17 -5.89
N MET A 167 18.06 -1.16 -5.52
CA MET A 167 16.85 -1.57 -6.25
C MET A 167 15.78 -0.47 -6.25
N LEU A 168 15.52 0.15 -5.10
CA LEU A 168 14.52 1.22 -4.97
C LEU A 168 14.94 2.47 -5.75
N ASP A 169 16.23 2.82 -5.71
CA ASP A 169 16.77 3.92 -6.51
C ASP A 169 16.62 3.67 -8.01
N SER A 170 16.87 2.43 -8.45
CA SER A 170 16.68 2.02 -9.86
C SER A 170 15.22 2.13 -10.31
N VAL A 171 14.29 1.64 -9.48
CA VAL A 171 12.84 1.75 -9.74
C VAL A 171 12.40 3.21 -9.79
N ASN A 172 12.84 4.03 -8.83
CA ASN A 172 12.48 5.45 -8.77
C ASN A 172 13.03 6.24 -9.96
N ARG A 173 14.25 5.92 -10.42
CA ARG A 173 14.90 6.60 -11.55
C ARG A 173 14.20 6.33 -12.88
N TYR A 174 13.68 5.11 -13.07
CA TYR A 174 12.99 4.70 -14.30
C TYR A 174 11.53 4.30 -14.06
N GLY A 175 10.82 5.05 -13.21
CA GLY A 175 9.46 4.71 -12.79
C GLY A 175 8.48 4.51 -13.95
N MET A 176 8.58 5.32 -15.02
CA MET A 176 7.71 5.16 -16.20
C MET A 176 8.01 3.87 -16.97
N SER A 177 9.28 3.53 -17.18
CA SER A 177 9.67 2.29 -17.86
C SER A 177 9.28 1.06 -17.02
N PHE A 178 9.47 1.13 -15.71
CA PHE A 178 9.03 0.09 -14.78
C PHE A 178 7.51 -0.10 -14.81
N PHE A 179 6.75 1.00 -14.85
CA PHE A 179 5.29 0.96 -14.98
C PHE A 179 4.85 0.29 -16.29
N LEU A 180 5.43 0.66 -17.43
CA LEU A 180 5.09 0.02 -18.71
C LEU A 180 5.47 -1.46 -18.73
N LEU A 181 6.67 -1.81 -18.26
CA LEU A 181 7.15 -3.19 -18.16
C LEU A 181 6.20 -4.06 -17.33
N THR A 182 5.84 -3.59 -16.13
CA THR A 182 4.95 -4.32 -15.22
C THR A 182 3.54 -4.49 -15.80
N ASN A 183 2.99 -3.49 -16.49
CA ASN A 183 1.70 -3.63 -17.17
C ASN A 183 1.75 -4.68 -18.30
N ILE A 184 2.81 -4.68 -19.12
CA ILE A 184 2.99 -5.68 -20.19
C ILE A 184 3.11 -7.07 -19.58
N LEU A 185 3.99 -7.25 -18.58
CA LEU A 185 4.18 -8.54 -17.91
C LEU A 185 2.91 -9.03 -17.21
N THR A 186 2.11 -8.12 -16.63
CA THR A 186 0.79 -8.46 -16.06
C THR A 186 -0.14 -9.01 -17.14
N GLY A 187 -0.16 -8.37 -18.31
CA GLY A 187 -0.90 -8.86 -19.48
C GLY A 187 -0.44 -10.24 -19.94
N VAL A 188 0.87 -10.46 -20.03
CA VAL A 188 1.47 -11.76 -20.37
C VAL A 188 1.04 -12.83 -19.37
N ILE A 189 1.17 -12.59 -18.07
CA ILE A 189 0.79 -13.56 -17.04
C ILE A 189 -0.69 -13.94 -17.17
N ASN A 190 -1.59 -12.96 -17.35
CA ASN A 190 -3.02 -13.22 -17.50
C ASN A 190 -3.38 -13.99 -18.80
N LEU A 191 -2.56 -13.91 -19.85
CA LEU A 191 -2.75 -14.70 -21.07
C LEU A 191 -2.19 -16.13 -20.92
N THR A 192 -1.14 -16.30 -20.13
CA THR A 192 -0.47 -17.61 -19.93
C THR A 192 -1.13 -18.46 -18.85
N ILE A 193 -1.63 -17.83 -17.79
CA ILE A 193 -2.21 -18.48 -16.63
C ILE A 193 -3.61 -17.90 -16.44
N THR A 194 -4.60 -18.77 -16.35
CA THR A 194 -5.95 -18.38 -15.92
C THR A 194 -5.91 -18.01 -14.43
N THR A 195 -5.50 -16.77 -14.14
CA THR A 195 -5.27 -16.29 -12.77
C THR A 195 -6.53 -16.36 -11.91
N SER A 196 -7.72 -16.29 -12.52
CA SER A 196 -9.00 -16.45 -11.83
C SER A 196 -9.28 -17.87 -11.32
N SER A 197 -8.62 -18.89 -11.86
CA SER A 197 -8.82 -20.29 -11.44
C SER A 197 -7.76 -20.80 -10.47
N VAL A 198 -6.74 -19.99 -10.14
CA VAL A 198 -5.73 -20.35 -9.14
C VAL A 198 -6.32 -20.13 -7.75
N THR A 199 -6.78 -21.20 -7.12
CA THR A 199 -7.39 -21.16 -5.77
C THR A 199 -6.37 -21.35 -4.65
N ASP A 200 -5.22 -21.96 -4.93
CA ASP A 200 -4.18 -22.17 -3.95
C ASP A 200 -3.42 -20.87 -3.65
N VAL A 201 -3.42 -20.50 -2.37
CA VAL A 201 -2.77 -19.30 -1.82
C VAL A 201 -1.27 -19.37 -2.02
N TYR A 202 -0.65 -20.54 -1.85
CA TYR A 202 0.80 -20.69 -1.98
C TYR A 202 1.24 -20.51 -3.43
N HIS A 203 0.52 -21.13 -4.37
CA HIS A 203 0.75 -20.95 -5.80
C HIS A 203 0.58 -19.48 -6.23
N SER A 204 -0.52 -18.83 -5.81
CA SER A 204 -0.78 -17.43 -6.14
C SER A 204 0.31 -16.50 -5.59
N THR A 205 0.73 -16.73 -4.35
CA THR A 205 1.79 -15.96 -3.69
C THR A 205 3.14 -16.17 -4.36
N ALA A 206 3.46 -17.40 -4.77
CA ALA A 206 4.68 -17.71 -5.49
C ALA A 206 4.73 -17.00 -6.85
N ILE A 207 3.63 -17.04 -7.62
CA ILE A 207 3.53 -16.34 -8.91
C ILE A 207 3.79 -14.84 -8.74
N ILE A 208 3.11 -14.20 -7.78
CA ILE A 208 3.27 -12.76 -7.53
C ILE A 208 4.69 -12.43 -7.05
N THR A 209 5.27 -13.26 -6.19
CA THR A 209 6.63 -13.07 -5.68
C THR A 209 7.66 -13.15 -6.79
N VAL A 210 7.58 -14.18 -7.64
CA VAL A 210 8.46 -14.35 -8.81
C VAL A 210 8.29 -13.19 -9.79
N TYR A 211 7.05 -12.80 -10.06
CA TYR A 211 6.74 -11.65 -10.92
C TYR A 211 7.37 -10.34 -10.42
N ILE A 212 7.22 -10.01 -9.14
CA ILE A 212 7.80 -8.80 -8.54
C ILE A 212 9.33 -8.87 -8.61
N PHE A 213 9.92 -10.03 -8.27
CA PHE A 213 11.36 -10.23 -8.27
C PHE A 213 11.97 -10.03 -9.66
N ILE A 214 11.39 -10.66 -10.69
CA ILE A 214 11.82 -10.50 -12.08
C ILE A 214 11.69 -9.04 -12.52
N SER A 215 10.55 -8.40 -12.25
CA SER A 215 10.32 -7.00 -12.65
C SER A 215 11.37 -6.05 -12.04
N CYS A 216 11.68 -6.24 -10.76
CA CYS A 216 12.69 -5.46 -10.04
C CYS A 216 14.11 -5.72 -10.58
N ILE A 217 14.47 -6.97 -10.87
CA ILE A 217 15.80 -7.30 -11.42
C ILE A 217 15.98 -6.70 -12.80
N LEU A 218 14.98 -6.82 -13.68
CA LEU A 218 15.07 -6.29 -15.04
C LEU A 218 15.36 -4.79 -15.05
N ILE A 219 14.64 -4.02 -14.22
CA ILE A 219 14.87 -2.57 -14.16
C ILE A 219 16.21 -2.22 -13.50
N HIS A 220 16.65 -3.00 -12.51
CA HIS A 220 17.94 -2.80 -11.88
C HIS A 220 19.10 -3.08 -12.86
N VAL A 221 19.07 -4.21 -13.55
CA VAL A 221 20.06 -4.56 -14.59
C VAL A 221 20.07 -3.51 -15.69
N TYR A 222 18.90 -3.10 -16.18
CA TYR A 222 18.79 -2.01 -17.16
C TYR A 222 19.46 -0.71 -16.68
N THR A 223 19.23 -0.34 -15.42
CA THR A 223 19.83 0.86 -14.82
C THR A 223 21.35 0.75 -14.77
N ARG A 224 21.90 -0.42 -14.39
CA ARG A 224 23.34 -0.65 -14.30
C ARG A 224 24.01 -0.65 -15.67
N LEU A 225 23.40 -1.27 -16.68
CA LEU A 225 23.92 -1.26 -18.05
C LEU A 225 24.01 0.16 -18.61
N LYS A 226 22.99 1.00 -18.37
CA LYS A 226 22.96 2.38 -18.83
C LYS A 226 23.89 3.33 -18.07
N GLN A 227 24.35 2.97 -16.88
CA GLN A 227 25.40 3.70 -16.16
C GLN A 227 26.81 3.40 -16.69
N ILE A 228 26.99 2.27 -17.38
CA ILE A 228 28.28 1.81 -17.93
C ILE A 228 28.48 2.30 -19.37
N SER A 229 27.40 2.52 -20.12
CA SER A 229 27.40 3.13 -21.46
C SER A 229 27.52 4.65 -21.42
#